data_AF-K1TNR4-F1
#
_entry.id   AF-K1TNR4-F1
#
_cell.length_a   1.000
_cell.length_b   1.000
_cell.length_c   1.000
_cell.angle_alpha   90.00
_cell.angle_beta   90.00
_cell.angle_gamma   90.00
#
_symmetry.space_group_name_H-M   'P 1'
#
loop_
_entity.id
_entity.type
_entity.pdbx_description
1 polymer ?
#
loop_
_entity_poly.entity_id
_entity_poly.type
_entity_poly.pdbx_seq_one_letter_code
_entity_poly.pdbx_strand_id
1 'polypeptide(L)'
;MKRTLLTLLAALALLPALADEGMWLPSLISERIDDMRAKGFRLTAEDIYSINKASMKDAVVLFNGGCTGELISPEGLLLTNHHCGYDAIQRHFDRRARLPDQRFLGHVAGRG
;
A
#
# COMPACT_ATOMS: atom_id res chain seq x y z
N MET A 1 -44.40 -23.98 15.37
CA MET A 1 -42.98 -24.17 15.74
C MET A 1 -42.02 -24.11 14.55
N LYS A 2 -42.19 -24.93 13.49
CA LYS A 2 -41.28 -24.88 12.31
C LYS A 2 -41.33 -23.55 11.53
N ARG A 3 -42.52 -23.01 11.31
CA ARG A 3 -42.74 -21.72 10.61
C ARG A 3 -42.14 -20.52 11.36
N THR A 4 -42.31 -20.47 12.68
CA THR A 4 -41.75 -19.42 13.54
C THR A 4 -40.22 -19.50 13.63
N LEU A 5 -39.64 -20.71 13.58
CA LEU A 5 -38.18 -20.89 13.54
C LEU A 5 -37.59 -20.41 12.21
N LEU A 6 -38.23 -20.73 11.08
CA LEU A 6 -37.81 -20.29 9.75
C LEU A 6 -37.84 -18.76 9.61
N THR A 7 -38.88 -18.10 10.13
CA THR A 7 -38.96 -16.63 10.11
C THR A 7 -37.88 -15.99 10.97
N LEU A 8 -37.53 -16.59 12.11
CA LEU A 8 -36.46 -16.09 12.98
C LEU A 8 -35.08 -16.22 12.32
N LEU A 9 -34.81 -17.35 11.66
CA LEU A 9 -33.55 -17.57 10.94
C LEU A 9 -33.39 -16.60 9.75
N ALA A 10 -34.47 -16.36 9.01
CA ALA A 10 -34.47 -15.41 7.90
C ALA A 10 -34.22 -13.97 8.38
N ALA A 11 -34.77 -13.58 9.53
CA ALA A 11 -34.51 -12.27 10.13
C ALA A 11 -33.04 -12.11 10.56
N LEU A 12 -32.42 -13.18 11.09
CA LEU A 12 -31.02 -13.16 11.51
C LEU A 12 -30.05 -13.05 10.33
N ALA A 13 -30.41 -13.62 9.17
CA ALA A 13 -29.62 -13.53 7.95
C ALA A 13 -29.60 -12.13 7.31
N LEU A 14 -30.48 -11.22 7.74
CA LEU A 14 -30.53 -9.83 7.29
C LEU A 14 -29.61 -8.91 8.09
N LEU A 15 -28.95 -9.41 9.14
CA LEU A 15 -27.98 -8.61 9.89
C LEU A 15 -26.75 -8.31 9.01
N PRO A 16 -26.26 -7.07 8.99
CA PRO A 16 -25.07 -6.72 8.24
C PRO A 16 -23.85 -7.47 8.80
N ALA A 17 -23.05 -8.06 7.90
CA ALA A 17 -21.73 -8.57 8.26
C ALA A 17 -20.79 -7.37 8.50
N LEU A 18 -20.19 -7.31 9.68
CA LEU A 18 -19.19 -6.30 10.03
C LEU A 18 -17.80 -6.85 9.70
N ALA A 19 -17.03 -6.11 8.91
CA ALA A 19 -15.66 -6.44 8.56
C ALA A 19 -14.72 -5.29 8.99
N ASP A 20 -13.67 -5.65 9.71
CA ASP A 20 -12.66 -4.70 10.21
C ASP A 20 -11.50 -4.49 9.21
N GLU A 21 -11.43 -5.32 8.15
CA GLU A 21 -10.35 -5.34 7.17
C GLU A 21 -10.83 -4.84 5.80
N GLY A 22 -9.93 -4.23 5.04
CA GLY A 22 -10.23 -3.75 3.70
C GLY A 22 -9.20 -2.77 3.14
N MET A 23 -9.40 -2.36 1.89
CA MET A 23 -8.66 -1.27 1.25
C MET A 23 -9.52 -0.01 1.28
N TRP A 24 -9.00 1.03 1.92
CA TRP A 24 -9.72 2.29 2.12
C TRP A 24 -9.19 3.36 1.18
N LEU A 25 -10.09 4.22 0.69
CA LEU A 25 -9.69 5.41 -0.04
C LEU A 25 -8.95 6.36 0.91
N PRO A 26 -7.69 6.77 0.61
CA PRO A 26 -6.92 7.63 1.52
C PRO A 26 -7.60 8.95 1.86
N SER A 27 -8.40 9.51 0.94
CA SER A 27 -9.17 10.74 1.17
C SER A 27 -10.27 10.60 2.21
N LEU A 28 -10.66 9.38 2.57
CA LEU A 28 -11.68 9.08 3.58
C LEU A 28 -11.08 8.49 4.87
N ILE A 29 -9.76 8.56 5.03
CA ILE A 29 -9.06 7.90 6.15
C ILE A 29 -9.46 8.46 7.53
N SER A 30 -10.03 9.67 7.57
CA SER A 30 -10.61 10.22 8.80
C SER A 30 -11.71 9.34 9.39
N GLU A 31 -12.44 8.58 8.57
CA GLU A 31 -13.48 7.63 9.03
C GLU A 31 -12.89 6.40 9.74
N ARG A 32 -11.58 6.16 9.61
CA ARG A 32 -10.87 4.98 10.13
C ARG A 32 -9.81 5.31 11.17
N ILE A 33 -9.50 6.58 11.39
CA ILE A 33 -8.36 6.98 12.23
C ILE A 33 -8.53 6.52 13.68
N ASP A 34 -9.77 6.47 14.18
CA ASP A 34 -10.05 6.00 15.55
C ASP A 34 -9.82 4.49 15.68
N ASP A 35 -10.26 3.68 14.70
CA ASP A 35 -9.96 2.25 14.63
C ASP A 35 -8.45 2.00 14.54
N MET A 36 -7.73 2.79 13.73
CA MET A 36 -6.27 2.70 13.60
C MET A 36 -5.57 3.03 14.92
N ARG A 37 -6.01 4.08 15.62
CA ARG A 37 -5.48 4.50 16.93
C ARG A 37 -5.74 3.46 18.01
N ALA A 38 -6.92 2.85 18.02
CA ALA A 38 -7.23 1.74 18.91
C ALA A 38 -6.26 0.55 18.69
N LYS A 39 -5.74 0.37 17.48
CA LYS A 39 -4.70 -0.60 17.11
C LYS A 39 -3.25 -0.11 17.31
N GLY A 40 -3.06 1.08 17.90
CA GLY A 40 -1.75 1.63 18.26
C GLY A 40 -1.14 2.60 17.24
N PHE A 41 -1.87 2.97 16.19
CA PHE A 41 -1.42 3.98 15.23
C PHE A 41 -1.33 5.37 15.86
N ARG A 42 -0.26 6.11 15.58
CA ARG A 42 0.06 7.37 16.30
C ARG A 42 -0.11 8.64 15.47
N LEU A 43 -0.13 8.52 14.14
CA LEU A 43 -0.25 9.69 13.27
C LEU A 43 -1.70 10.16 13.17
N THR A 44 -1.89 11.38 12.65
CA THR A 44 -3.21 11.94 12.35
C THR A 44 -3.67 11.54 10.94
N ALA A 45 -4.97 11.69 10.66
CA ALA A 45 -5.51 11.48 9.32
C ALA A 45 -4.83 12.39 8.27
N GLU A 46 -4.51 13.63 8.65
CA GLU A 46 -3.84 14.59 7.76
C GLU A 46 -2.38 14.24 7.49
N ASP A 47 -1.70 13.54 8.40
CA ASP A 47 -0.34 13.03 8.16
C ASP A 47 -0.37 11.91 7.11
N ILE A 48 -1.48 11.18 6.98
CA ILE A 48 -1.68 10.17 5.93
C ILE A 48 -2.03 10.85 4.61
N TYR A 49 -3.12 11.63 4.60
CA TYR A 49 -3.66 12.28 3.41
C TYR A 49 -4.05 13.73 3.70
N SER A 50 -3.43 14.67 3.00
CA SER A 50 -3.87 16.06 2.95
C SER A 50 -3.80 16.62 1.54
N ILE A 51 -4.75 17.49 1.18
CA ILE A 51 -4.71 18.22 -0.09
C ILE A 51 -3.85 19.50 0.04
N ASN A 52 -3.72 20.03 1.26
CA ASN A 52 -3.19 21.38 1.50
C ASN A 52 -1.74 21.39 2.00
N LYS A 53 -1.25 20.29 2.57
CA LYS A 53 0.11 20.15 3.09
C LYS A 53 0.70 18.81 2.67
N ALA A 54 2.02 18.70 2.78
CA ALA A 54 2.71 17.44 2.56
C ALA A 54 2.19 16.35 3.52
N SER A 55 1.95 15.15 3.00
CA SER A 55 1.51 13.98 3.78
C SER A 55 2.14 12.69 3.23
N MET A 56 1.93 11.55 3.89
CA MET A 56 2.51 10.26 3.46
C MET A 56 2.14 9.87 2.02
N LYS A 57 0.97 10.29 1.52
CA LYS A 57 0.57 10.06 0.12
C LYS A 57 1.61 10.57 -0.88
N ASP A 58 2.36 11.63 -0.55
CA ASP A 58 3.30 12.28 -1.47
C ASP A 58 4.58 11.48 -1.64
N ALA A 59 4.87 10.57 -0.72
CA ALA A 59 6.02 9.68 -0.79
C ALA A 59 5.70 8.33 -1.46
N VAL A 60 4.42 7.98 -1.68
CA VAL A 60 4.01 6.70 -2.27
C VAL A 60 3.67 6.89 -3.74
N VAL A 61 4.27 6.07 -4.61
CA VAL A 61 4.13 6.20 -6.07
C VAL A 61 3.69 4.90 -6.72
N LEU A 62 2.97 5.04 -7.85
CA LEU A 62 2.71 3.93 -8.76
C LEU A 62 4.01 3.62 -9.53
N PHE A 63 4.63 2.49 -9.20
CA PHE A 63 5.87 2.05 -9.83
C PHE A 63 5.56 1.18 -11.06
N ASN A 64 6.04 1.63 -12.23
CA ASN A 64 5.95 0.89 -13.49
C ASN A 64 4.54 0.37 -13.86
N GLY A 65 3.49 1.09 -13.45
CA GLY A 65 2.09 0.80 -13.80
C GLY A 65 1.44 -0.40 -13.11
N GLY A 66 2.15 -1.11 -12.22
CA GLY A 66 1.60 -2.31 -11.57
C GLY A 66 2.16 -2.62 -10.18
N CYS A 67 3.17 -1.89 -9.73
CA CYS A 67 3.76 -2.03 -8.40
C CYS A 67 3.59 -0.75 -7.60
N THR A 68 3.90 -0.83 -6.30
CA THR A 68 4.06 0.34 -5.44
C THR A 68 5.54 0.58 -5.21
N GLY A 69 5.93 1.84 -5.08
CA GLY A 69 7.21 2.23 -4.53
C GLY A 69 7.07 3.42 -3.59
N GLU A 70 8.13 3.70 -2.86
CA GLU A 70 8.16 4.75 -1.86
C GLU A 70 9.46 5.56 -1.90
N LEU A 71 9.34 6.88 -1.78
CA LEU A 71 10.47 7.80 -1.67
C LEU A 71 10.97 7.81 -0.22
N ILE A 72 12.27 7.57 -0.04
CA ILE A 72 12.93 7.50 1.28
C ILE A 72 14.05 8.53 1.48
N SER A 73 14.34 9.35 0.47
CA SER A 73 15.30 10.46 0.59
C SER A 73 14.82 11.69 -0.20
N PRO A 74 15.21 12.91 0.22
CA PRO A 74 14.84 14.14 -0.48
C PRO A 74 15.49 14.26 -1.86
N GLU A 75 16.54 13.48 -2.15
CA GLU A 75 17.20 13.39 -3.46
C GLU A 75 16.49 12.41 -4.41
N GLY A 76 15.35 11.82 -4.01
CA GLY A 76 14.56 10.94 -4.85
C GLY A 76 14.97 9.46 -4.80
N LEU A 77 15.62 9.01 -3.72
CA LEU A 77 15.87 7.59 -3.53
C LEU A 77 14.54 6.85 -3.34
N LEU A 78 14.27 5.89 -4.23
CA LEU A 78 13.04 5.11 -4.27
C LEU A 78 13.30 3.65 -3.87
N LEU A 79 12.44 3.11 -3.01
CA LEU A 79 12.36 1.70 -2.71
C LEU A 79 11.15 1.05 -3.42
N THR A 80 11.33 -0.20 -3.84
CA THR A 80 10.27 -1.09 -4.33
C THR A 80 10.73 -2.52 -4.16
N ASN A 81 9.85 -3.49 -4.42
CA ASN A 81 10.23 -4.90 -4.32
C ASN A 81 11.18 -5.32 -5.45
N HIS A 82 12.02 -6.32 -5.16
CA HIS A 82 12.97 -6.87 -6.13
C HIS A 82 12.27 -7.35 -7.41
N HIS A 83 11.13 -8.05 -7.29
CA HIS A 83 10.37 -8.55 -8.44
C HIS A 83 9.77 -7.42 -9.30
N CYS A 84 9.52 -6.24 -8.71
CA CYS A 84 9.06 -5.05 -9.44
C CYS A 84 10.19 -4.41 -10.25
N GLY A 85 11.42 -4.39 -9.71
CA GLY A 85 12.61 -3.87 -10.39
C GLY A 85 13.36 -4.88 -11.27
N TYR A 86 12.93 -6.15 -11.27
CA TYR A 86 13.68 -7.26 -11.85
C TYR A 86 14.01 -7.07 -13.33
N ASP A 87 13.04 -6.61 -14.13
CA ASP A 87 13.24 -6.39 -15.57
C ASP A 87 14.25 -5.28 -15.86
N ALA A 88 14.34 -4.26 -15.00
CA ALA A 88 15.37 -3.24 -15.12
C ALA A 88 16.75 -3.84 -14.82
N ILE A 89 16.86 -4.57 -13.70
CA ILE A 89 18.09 -5.23 -13.28
C ILE A 89 18.58 -6.22 -14.35
N GLN A 90 17.71 -7.09 -14.84
CA GLN A 90 18.04 -8.12 -15.82
C GLN A 90 18.57 -7.52 -17.13
N ARG A 91 18.03 -6.37 -17.58
CA ARG A 91 18.51 -5.69 -18.80
C ARG A 91 19.92 -5.12 -18.66
N HIS A 92 20.41 -4.90 -17.45
CA HIS A 92 21.77 -4.41 -17.19
C HIS A 92 22.82 -5.53 -17.05
N PHE A 93 22.39 -6.80 -16.99
CA PHE A 93 23.31 -7.94 -16.96
C PHE A 93 23.45 -8.59 -18.33
N ASP A 94 24.69 -8.68 -18.82
CA ASP A 94 25.00 -9.42 -20.03
C ASP A 94 25.00 -10.94 -19.75
N ARG A 95 24.62 -11.79 -20.72
CA ARG A 95 24.44 -13.25 -20.48
C ARG A 95 25.69 -13.97 -19.95
N ARG A 96 26.89 -13.39 -20.14
CA ARG A 96 28.17 -13.90 -19.63
C ARG A 96 28.47 -13.57 -18.16
N ALA A 97 27.78 -12.59 -17.57
CA ALA A 97 28.03 -12.14 -16.19
C ALA A 97 27.08 -12.79 -15.16
N ARG A 98 26.61 -14.01 -15.42
CA ARG A 98 25.65 -14.71 -14.54
C ARG A 98 26.37 -15.40 -13.38
N LEU A 99 26.86 -14.60 -12.44
CA LEU A 99 27.25 -15.09 -11.12
C LEU A 99 26.04 -14.97 -10.18
N PRO A 100 25.74 -16.01 -9.36
CA PRO A 100 24.48 -16.12 -8.61
C PRO A 100 24.27 -15.12 -7.47
N ASP A 101 25.15 -14.12 -7.29
CA ASP A 101 25.17 -13.23 -6.11
C ASP A 101 25.53 -11.76 -6.44
N GLN A 102 25.27 -11.28 -7.66
CA GLN A 102 25.57 -9.88 -8.00
C GLN A 102 24.47 -8.93 -7.52
N ARG A 103 24.78 -8.15 -6.48
CA ARG A 103 24.05 -6.93 -6.12
C ARG A 103 24.41 -5.83 -7.12
N PHE A 104 23.41 -5.26 -7.79
CA PHE A 104 23.58 -4.07 -8.62
C PHE A 104 23.41 -2.82 -7.76
N LEU A 105 24.49 -2.07 -7.56
CA LEU A 105 24.47 -0.73 -6.96
C LEU A 105 24.65 0.28 -8.10
N GLY A 106 23.54 0.79 -8.60
CA GLY A 106 23.51 1.84 -9.61
C GLY A 106 23.07 3.17 -9.00
N HIS A 107 23.73 4.26 -9.39
CA HIS A 107 23.24 5.61 -9.10
C HIS A 107 22.42 6.09 -10.31
N VAL A 108 21.10 6.18 -10.14
CA VAL A 108 20.24 6.83 -11.14
C VAL A 108 19.99 8.24 -10.65
N ALA A 109 20.79 9.20 -11.14
CA ALA A 109 20.54 10.61 -10.86
C ALA A 109 19.24 11.01 -11.57
N GLY A 110 18.21 11.36 -10.79
CA GLY A 110 16.98 11.92 -11.33
C GLY A 110 17.30 13.24 -12.05
N ARG A 111 17.08 13.30 -13.36
CA ARG A 111 16.99 14.57 -14.05
C ARG A 111 15.58 15.10 -13.79
N GLY A 112 15.48 16.11 -12.94
CA GLY A 112 14.29 16.96 -12.83
C GLY A 112 14.07 17.77 -14.10
#